data_AF-A0AA47P9J5-F1
#
_entry.id   AF-A0AA47P9J5-F1
#
_cell.length_a   1.000
_cell.length_b   1.000
_cell.length_c   1.000
_cell.angle_alpha   90.00
_cell.angle_beta   90.00
_cell.angle_gamma   90.00
#
_symmetry.space_group_name_H-M   'P 1'
#
loop_
_entity.id
_entity.type
_entity.pdbx_description
1 polymer ?
#
loop_
_entity_poly.entity_id
_entity_poly.type
_entity_poly.pdbx_seq_one_letter_code
_entity_poly.pdbx_strand_id
1 'polypeptide(L)'
;MASDRGYRKAKSLLQEHFGNEHQIATAYMEKALSWSSIKPDDTKALQVYTLFLRGCSTAMKDVHYMHELDMPANMLVIIKKLPYQLRDKWRTVACDFQEKHNQRATLGIW
;
A
#
# COMPACT_ATOMS: atom_id res chain seq x y z
N MET A 1 -3.07 39.95 -4.61
CA MET A 1 -2.57 39.64 -3.25
C MET A 1 -3.58 38.95 -2.32
N ALA A 2 -4.91 39.03 -2.55
CA ALA A 2 -5.91 38.35 -1.71
C ALA A 2 -6.07 36.84 -2.01
N SER A 3 -5.97 36.46 -3.29
CA SER A 3 -6.08 35.08 -3.77
C SER A 3 -5.00 34.15 -3.21
N ASP A 4 -3.77 34.65 -3.04
CA ASP A 4 -2.65 33.89 -2.49
C ASP A 4 -2.83 33.58 -0.98
N ARG A 5 -3.39 34.54 -0.21
CA ARG A 5 -3.76 34.30 1.19
C ARG A 5 -4.89 33.29 1.34
N GLY A 6 -5.91 33.37 0.47
CA GLY A 6 -6.99 32.38 0.41
C GLY A 6 -6.49 30.98 0.09
N TYR A 7 -5.62 30.85 -0.92
CA TYR A 7 -5.02 29.56 -1.30
C TYR A 7 -4.18 28.94 -0.18
N ARG A 8 -3.30 29.73 0.47
CA ARG A 8 -2.50 29.22 1.60
C ARG A 8 -3.38 28.79 2.76
N LYS A 9 -4.43 29.54 3.10
CA LYS A 9 -5.34 29.18 4.19
C LYS A 9 -6.14 27.92 3.86
N ALA A 10 -6.63 27.79 2.62
CA ALA A 10 -7.29 26.58 2.16
C ALA A 10 -6.37 25.35 2.21
N LYS A 11 -5.11 25.49 1.75
CA LYS A 11 -4.11 24.41 1.83
C LYS A 11 -3.79 24.02 3.27
N SER A 12 -3.65 25.00 4.18
CA SER A 12 -3.44 24.75 5.61
C SER A 12 -4.61 24.02 6.24
N LEU A 13 -5.85 24.39 5.92
CA LEU A 13 -7.04 23.70 6.44
C LEU A 13 -7.15 22.27 5.90
N LEU A 14 -6.81 22.05 4.63
CA LEU A 14 -6.74 20.71 4.06
C LEU A 14 -5.69 19.86 4.78
N GLN A 15 -4.53 20.43 5.12
CA GLN A 15 -3.49 19.71 5.85
C GLN A 15 -3.88 19.47 7.32
N GLU A 16 -4.58 20.41 7.96
CA GLU A 16 -5.08 20.26 9.32
C GLU A 16 -6.16 19.18 9.44
N HIS A 17 -7.08 19.12 8.49
CA HIS A 17 -8.20 18.17 8.51
C HIS A 17 -7.90 16.82 7.85
N PHE A 18 -7.02 16.78 6.84
CA PHE A 18 -6.74 15.58 6.03
C PHE A 18 -5.26 15.19 5.98
N GLY A 19 -4.36 15.99 6.56
CA GLY A 19 -2.92 15.74 6.54
C GLY A 19 -2.39 14.95 7.73
N ASN A 20 -3.27 14.32 8.52
CA ASN A 20 -2.84 13.40 9.57
C ASN A 20 -2.32 12.12 8.92
N GLU A 21 -0.99 12.02 8.78
CA GLU A 21 -0.29 10.87 8.20
C GLU A 21 -0.70 9.54 8.84
N HIS A 22 -0.99 9.54 10.14
CA HIS A 22 -1.45 8.34 10.83
C HIS A 22 -2.86 7.93 10.38
N GLN A 23 -3.80 8.87 10.25
CA GLN A 23 -5.14 8.57 9.71
C GLN A 23 -5.10 8.09 8.26
N ILE A 24 -4.23 8.69 7.45
CA ILE A 24 -4.00 8.26 6.06
C ILE A 24 -3.48 6.82 6.05
N ALA A 25 -2.42 6.54 6.82
CA ALA A 25 -1.85 5.21 6.91
C ALA A 25 -2.86 4.17 7.40
N THR A 26 -3.64 4.50 8.44
CA THR A 26 -4.71 3.63 8.96
C THR A 26 -5.75 3.33 7.90
N ALA A 27 -6.23 4.32 7.14
CA ALA A 27 -7.20 4.09 6.07
C ALA A 27 -6.65 3.17 4.97
N TYR A 28 -5.37 3.33 4.59
CA TYR A 28 -4.70 2.42 3.65
C TYR A 28 -4.57 1.02 4.23
N MET A 29 -4.18 0.88 5.49
CA MET A 29 -4.07 -0.41 6.18
C MET A 29 -5.42 -1.12 6.25
N GLU A 30 -6.44 -0.44 6.75
CA GLU A 30 -7.79 -1.00 6.84
C GLU A 30 -8.26 -1.47 5.47
N LYS A 31 -8.06 -0.68 4.42
CA LYS A 31 -8.44 -1.05 3.05
C LYS A 31 -7.63 -2.24 2.53
N ALA A 32 -6.32 -2.27 2.75
CA ALA A 32 -5.45 -3.37 2.32
C ALA A 32 -5.78 -4.70 3.00
N LEU A 33 -6.06 -4.66 4.31
CA LEU A 33 -6.31 -5.83 5.15
C LEU A 33 -7.75 -6.35 5.01
N SER A 34 -8.72 -5.44 4.84
CA SER A 34 -10.14 -5.77 4.66
C SER A 34 -10.52 -6.16 3.22
N TRP A 35 -9.57 -6.07 2.27
CA TRP A 35 -9.82 -6.42 0.87
C TRP A 35 -10.41 -7.83 0.71
N SER A 36 -11.39 -7.99 -0.18
CA SER A 36 -12.00 -9.30 -0.46
C SER A 36 -11.02 -10.25 -1.15
N SER A 37 -11.11 -11.56 -0.88
CA SER A 37 -10.29 -12.55 -1.60
C SER A 37 -10.60 -12.50 -3.09
N ILE A 38 -9.56 -12.35 -3.91
CA ILE A 38 -9.69 -12.19 -5.36
C ILE A 38 -9.77 -13.58 -6.01
N LYS A 39 -10.80 -13.79 -6.84
CA LYS A 39 -10.95 -15.05 -7.58
C LYS A 39 -9.95 -15.09 -8.75
N PRO A 40 -9.48 -16.28 -9.16
CA PRO A 40 -8.53 -16.41 -10.28
C PRO A 40 -9.04 -15.78 -11.58
N ASP A 41 -10.33 -15.91 -11.87
CA ASP A 41 -10.95 -15.43 -13.11
C ASP A 41 -11.36 -13.95 -13.05
N ASP A 42 -11.30 -13.33 -11.87
CA ASP A 42 -11.68 -11.92 -11.69
C ASP A 42 -10.48 -11.01 -11.96
N THR A 43 -10.13 -10.88 -13.24
CA THR A 43 -9.02 -10.04 -13.68
C THR A 43 -9.22 -8.57 -13.34
N LYS A 44 -10.47 -8.09 -13.28
CA LYS A 44 -10.79 -6.70 -12.93
C LYS A 44 -10.49 -6.42 -11.45
N ALA A 45 -10.97 -7.28 -10.54
CA ALA A 45 -10.66 -7.15 -9.12
C ALA A 45 -9.15 -7.25 -8.86
N LEU A 46 -8.46 -8.11 -9.59
CA LEU A 46 -7.01 -8.22 -9.52
C LEU A 46 -6.30 -6.92 -9.94
N GLN A 47 -6.67 -6.34 -11.09
CA GLN A 47 -6.09 -5.08 -11.58
C GLN A 47 -6.31 -3.92 -10.62
N VAL A 48 -7.52 -3.80 -10.05
CA VAL A 48 -7.82 -2.75 -9.05
C VAL A 48 -6.96 -2.93 -7.81
N TYR A 49 -6.76 -4.19 -7.37
CA TYR A 49 -5.94 -4.48 -6.20
C TYR A 49 -4.46 -4.20 -6.46
N THR A 50 -3.91 -4.60 -7.60
CA THR A 50 -2.50 -4.31 -7.94
C THR A 50 -2.24 -2.81 -8.06
N LEU A 51 -3.18 -2.05 -8.66
CA LEU A 51 -3.10 -0.61 -8.72
C LEU A 51 -3.11 0.01 -7.31
N PHE A 52 -3.95 -0.51 -6.42
CA PHE A 52 -3.99 -0.07 -5.03
C PHE A 52 -2.66 -0.37 -4.29
N LEU A 53 -2.10 -1.57 -4.42
CA LEU A 53 -0.81 -1.92 -3.81
C LEU A 53 0.34 -1.04 -4.32
N ARG A 54 0.34 -0.71 -5.62
CA ARG A 54 1.30 0.25 -6.19
C ARG A 54 1.12 1.65 -5.61
N GLY A 55 -0.12 2.05 -5.37
CA GLY A 55 -0.45 3.27 -4.64
C GLY A 55 0.13 3.25 -3.22
N CYS A 56 -0.03 2.15 -2.49
CA CYS A 56 0.58 1.98 -1.16
C CYS A 56 2.10 2.11 -1.19
N SER A 57 2.77 1.42 -2.13
CA SER A 57 4.24 1.49 -2.29
C SER A 57 4.73 2.91 -2.61
N THR A 58 3.95 3.68 -3.37
CA THR A 58 4.26 5.10 -3.62
C THR A 58 4.05 5.95 -2.37
N ALA A 59 2.90 5.79 -1.69
CA ALA A 59 2.58 6.52 -0.48
C ALA A 59 3.54 6.23 0.68
N MET A 60 4.14 5.02 0.74
CA MET A 60 5.19 4.68 1.70
C MET A 60 6.43 5.56 1.62
N LYS A 61 6.70 6.20 0.47
CA LYS A 61 7.84 7.11 0.33
C LYS A 61 7.63 8.43 1.04
N ASP A 62 6.37 8.86 1.14
CA ASP A 62 6.00 10.19 1.62
C ASP A 62 5.30 10.16 2.99
N VAL A 63 4.71 9.01 3.39
CA VAL A 63 3.94 8.84 4.63
C VAL A 63 4.65 7.85 5.55
N HIS A 64 5.24 8.32 6.64
CA HIS A 64 6.12 7.51 7.49
C HIS A 64 5.43 6.26 8.08
N TYR A 65 4.18 6.40 8.50
CA TYR A 65 3.40 5.34 9.14
C TYR A 65 3.00 4.20 8.18
N MET A 66 3.14 4.37 6.86
CA MET A 66 2.79 3.33 5.90
C MET A 66 3.75 2.13 5.92
N HIS A 67 4.93 2.25 6.54
CA HIS A 67 5.86 1.13 6.73
C HIS A 67 5.27 0.00 7.61
N GLU A 68 4.18 0.27 8.35
CA GLU A 68 3.44 -0.78 9.06
C GLU A 68 2.87 -1.86 8.12
N LEU A 69 2.53 -1.50 6.88
CA LEU A 69 2.08 -2.47 5.87
C LEU A 69 3.17 -3.49 5.49
N ASP A 70 4.45 -3.14 5.64
CA ASP A 70 5.59 -4.03 5.37
C ASP A 70 5.85 -5.04 6.50
N MET A 71 5.15 -4.91 7.64
CA MET A 71 5.25 -5.87 8.73
C MET A 71 4.86 -7.28 8.27
N PRO A 72 5.51 -8.34 8.78
CA PRO A 72 5.26 -9.72 8.33
C PRO A 72 3.80 -10.13 8.38
N ALA A 73 3.10 -9.78 9.46
CA ALA A 73 1.69 -10.08 9.63
C ALA A 73 0.83 -9.45 8.53
N ASN A 74 1.05 -8.15 8.25
CA ASN A 74 0.26 -7.39 7.27
C ASN A 74 0.54 -7.85 5.83
N MET A 75 1.82 -8.06 5.50
CA MET A 75 2.24 -8.63 4.22
C MET A 75 1.59 -9.99 3.96
N LEU A 76 1.58 -10.88 4.96
CA LEU A 76 0.92 -12.18 4.83
C LEU A 76 -0.58 -12.06 4.55
N VAL A 77 -1.27 -11.11 5.18
CA VAL A 77 -2.70 -10.85 4.92
C VAL A 77 -2.91 -10.36 3.50
N ILE A 78 -2.10 -9.40 3.04
CA ILE A 78 -2.14 -8.83 1.68
C ILE A 78 -1.94 -9.93 0.63
N ILE A 79 -0.88 -10.73 0.78
CA ILE A 79 -0.56 -11.82 -0.15
C ILE A 79 -1.69 -12.86 -0.16
N LYS A 80 -2.29 -13.17 1.00
CA LYS A 80 -3.40 -14.13 1.08
C LYS A 80 -4.62 -13.71 0.26
N LYS A 81 -4.83 -12.43 -0.03
CA LYS A 81 -5.93 -11.94 -0.88
C LYS A 81 -5.76 -12.28 -2.36
N LEU A 82 -4.52 -12.55 -2.79
CA LEU A 82 -4.22 -12.89 -4.17
C LEU A 82 -4.62 -14.35 -4.50
N PRO A 83 -4.97 -14.63 -5.76
CA PRO A 83 -5.12 -15.98 -6.26
C PRO A 83 -3.85 -16.82 -6.04
N TYR A 84 -4.03 -18.13 -5.84
CA TYR A 84 -2.95 -19.07 -5.49
C TYR A 84 -1.71 -18.96 -6.40
N GLN A 85 -1.93 -18.92 -7.72
CA GLN A 85 -0.86 -18.83 -8.72
C GLN A 85 0.02 -17.58 -8.54
N LEU A 86 -0.57 -16.46 -8.12
CA LEU A 86 0.17 -15.22 -7.88
C LEU A 86 0.88 -15.21 -6.53
N ARG A 87 0.29 -15.86 -5.51
CA ARG A 87 0.97 -16.08 -4.23
C ARG A 87 2.21 -16.93 -4.40
N ASP A 88 2.15 -17.94 -5.27
CA ASP A 88 3.29 -18.79 -5.56
C ASP A 88 4.42 -18.02 -6.23
N LYS A 89 4.10 -17.30 -7.32
CA LYS A 89 5.06 -16.42 -8.00
C LYS A 89 5.67 -15.37 -7.08
N TRP A 90 4.86 -14.76 -6.22
CA TRP A 90 5.36 -13.78 -5.25
C TRP A 90 6.35 -14.41 -4.28
N ARG A 91 6.09 -15.63 -3.79
CA ARG A 91 7.02 -16.36 -2.91
C ARG A 91 8.35 -16.61 -3.61
N THR A 92 8.34 -17.03 -4.87
CA THR A 92 9.58 -17.21 -5.65
C THR A 92 10.37 -15.91 -5.73
N VAL A 93 9.72 -14.81 -6.13
CA VAL A 93 10.39 -13.50 -6.24
C VAL A 93 10.91 -13.02 -4.88
N ALA A 94 10.14 -13.24 -3.80
CA ALA A 94 10.53 -12.86 -2.45
C ALA A 94 11.73 -13.68 -1.94
N CYS A 95 11.77 -14.99 -2.21
CA CYS A 95 12.91 -15.86 -1.92
C CYS A 95 14.15 -15.41 -2.70
N ASP A 96 14.02 -15.20 -4.01
CA ASP A 96 15.13 -14.74 -4.86
C ASP A 96 15.67 -13.39 -4.40
N PHE A 97 14.79 -12.48 -3.97
CA PHE A 97 15.18 -11.18 -3.42
C PHE A 97 15.93 -11.33 -2.10
N GLN A 98 15.44 -12.18 -1.20
CA GLN A 98 16.06 -12.43 0.09
C GLN A 98 17.45 -13.06 -0.07
N GLU A 99 17.62 -13.99 -1.01
CA GLU A 99 18.91 -14.61 -1.31
C GLU A 99 19.92 -13.60 -1.87
N LYS A 100 19.49 -12.67 -2.73
CA LYS A 100 20.38 -11.69 -3.36
C LYS A 100 20.76 -10.53 -2.46
N HIS A 101 19.84 -10.06 -1.63
CA HIS A 101 20.01 -8.83 -0.84
C HIS A 101 20.19 -9.09 0.66
N ASN A 102 20.01 -10.32 1.13
CA ASN A 102 19.97 -10.68 2.55
C ASN A 102 18.97 -9.79 3.36
N GLN A 103 17.92 -9.33 2.67
CA GLN A 103 16.90 -8.42 3.17
C GLN A 103 15.51 -9.01 2.92
N ARG A 104 14.56 -8.66 3.78
CA ARG A 104 13.18 -9.16 3.67
C ARG A 104 12.42 -8.47 2.55
N ALA A 105 11.61 -9.23 1.82
CA ALA A 105 10.66 -8.72 0.84
C ALA A 105 9.60 -7.81 1.48
N THR A 106 9.45 -6.60 0.92
CA THR A 106 8.48 -5.56 1.30
C THR A 106 7.51 -5.29 0.15
N LEU A 107 6.52 -4.42 0.31
CA LEU A 107 5.64 -3.97 -0.78
C LEU A 107 6.41 -3.29 -1.93
N GLY A 108 7.66 -2.90 -1.70
CA GLY A 108 8.55 -2.32 -2.70
C GLY A 108 9.04 -3.29 -3.80
N ILE A 109 8.82 -4.60 -3.67
CA ILE A 109 9.22 -5.58 -4.71
C ILE A 109 8.14 -5.81 -5.79
N TRP A 110 6.97 -5.16 -5.66
CA TRP A 110 5.84 -5.25 -6.61
C TRP A 110 5.96 -4.28 -7.77
#